data_AF-R9MHW9-F1
#
_entry.id   AF-R9MHW9-F1
#
_cell.length_a   1.000
_cell.length_b   1.000
_cell.length_c   1.000
_cell.angle_alpha   90.00
_cell.angle_beta   90.00
_cell.angle_gamma   90.00
#
_symmetry.space_group_name_H-M   'P 1'
#
loop_
_entity.id
_entity.type
_entity.pdbx_description
1 polymer ?
#
loop_
_entity_poly.entity_id
_entity_poly.type
_entity_poly.pdbx_seq_one_letter_code
_entity_poly.pdbx_strand_id
1 'polypeptide(L)'
;MKKRLTKKQLDVMKILWESDTPMVASDIVKKSDALNINTVQASLRSLIANHSVEVADIVYSGTVLTRSYTPVITREEYFDSTYTDIFGNGKKSTLIASLIDGETNPDELDYLENLIAQRKHVLTKGEK
;
A
#
# COMPACT_ATOMS: atom_id res chain seq x y z
N MET A 1 15.64 -6.99 -5.62
CA MET A 1 15.15 -6.40 -4.36
C MET A 1 14.21 -5.26 -4.72
N LYS A 2 12.91 -5.32 -4.36
CA LYS A 2 12.00 -4.19 -4.59
C LYS A 2 12.49 -3.01 -3.73
N LYS A 3 12.74 -1.85 -4.35
CA LYS A 3 13.28 -0.68 -3.67
C LYS A 3 12.17 -0.03 -2.84
N ARG A 4 12.41 0.20 -1.54
CA ARG A 4 11.50 0.93 -0.65
C ARG A 4 11.14 2.28 -1.26
N LEU A 5 9.85 2.62 -1.23
CA LEU A 5 9.38 3.88 -1.77
C LEU A 5 9.83 5.04 -0.88
N THR A 6 10.23 6.16 -1.50
CA THR A 6 10.45 7.41 -0.77
C THR A 6 9.12 7.95 -0.24
N LYS A 7 9.17 8.87 0.73
CA LYS A 7 7.95 9.49 1.29
C LYS A 7 7.03 10.05 0.20
N LYS A 8 7.58 10.78 -0.77
CA LYS A 8 6.81 11.37 -1.88
C LYS A 8 6.26 10.35 -2.87
N GLN A 9 6.95 9.22 -3.06
CA GLN A 9 6.43 8.11 -3.86
C GLN A 9 5.29 7.39 -3.14
N LEU A 10 5.44 7.17 -1.83
CA LEU A 10 4.41 6.56 -0.99
C LEU A 10 3.16 7.43 -0.92
N ASP A 11 3.30 8.76 -0.81
CA ASP A 11 2.18 9.69 -0.84
C ASP A 11 1.38 9.57 -2.16
N VAL A 12 2.08 9.44 -3.29
CA VAL A 12 1.43 9.18 -4.60
C VAL A 12 0.74 7.81 -4.63
N MET A 13 1.39 6.76 -4.14
CA MET A 13 0.80 5.41 -4.11
C MET A 13 -0.45 5.33 -3.23
N LYS A 14 -0.49 6.03 -2.09
CA LYS A 14 -1.67 6.10 -1.23
C LYS A 14 -2.89 6.63 -1.98
N ILE A 15 -2.71 7.73 -2.72
CA ILE A 15 -3.76 8.32 -3.55
C ILE A 15 -4.22 7.34 -4.64
N LEU A 16 -3.27 6.66 -5.30
CA LEU A 16 -3.58 5.67 -6.32
C LEU A 16 -4.31 4.44 -5.77
N TRP A 17 -3.95 3.95 -4.57
CA TRP A 17 -4.63 2.83 -3.92
C TRP A 17 -6.03 3.18 -3.39
N GLU A 18 -6.31 4.46 -3.16
CA GLU A 18 -7.64 4.95 -2.77
C GLU A 18 -8.54 5.22 -3.98
N SER A 19 -8.01 5.13 -5.20
CA SER A 19 -8.76 5.39 -6.41
C SER A 19 -9.21 4.10 -7.08
N ASP A 20 -10.50 4.00 -7.38
CA ASP A 20 -11.09 2.88 -8.12
C ASP A 20 -10.80 2.93 -9.63
N THR A 21 -10.23 4.04 -10.12
CA THR A 21 -10.00 4.29 -11.55
C THR A 21 -8.60 4.83 -11.81
N PRO A 22 -8.00 4.57 -12.98
CA PRO A 22 -6.70 5.15 -13.31
C PRO A 22 -6.70 6.68 -13.23
N MET A 23 -5.66 7.25 -12.63
CA MET A 23 -5.57 8.70 -12.41
C MET A 23 -4.53 9.36 -13.29
N VAL A 24 -4.83 10.56 -13.79
CA VAL A 24 -3.82 11.42 -14.43
C VAL A 24 -3.03 12.21 -13.37
N ALA A 25 -1.82 12.65 -13.70
CA ALA A 25 -0.95 13.36 -12.76
C ALA A 25 -1.59 14.63 -12.16
N SER A 26 -2.41 15.35 -12.94
CA SER A 26 -3.12 16.54 -12.48
C SER A 26 -4.16 16.23 -11.39
N ASP A 27 -4.83 15.07 -11.46
CA ASP A 27 -5.82 14.68 -10.46
C ASP A 27 -5.16 14.18 -9.17
N ILE A 28 -3.99 13.52 -9.28
CA ILE A 28 -3.18 13.15 -8.12
C ILE A 28 -2.76 14.40 -7.33
N VAL A 29 -2.34 15.47 -8.04
CA VAL A 29 -1.98 16.75 -7.39
C VAL A 29 -3.18 17.35 -6.64
N LYS A 30 -4.38 17.31 -7.22
CA LYS A 30 -5.59 17.85 -6.56
C LYS A 30 -5.98 17.10 -5.28
N LYS A 31 -5.50 15.87 -5.10
CA LYS A 31 -5.76 15.04 -3.91
C LYS A 31 -4.75 15.28 -2.79
N SER A 32 -3.73 16.11 -2.99
CA SER A 32 -2.71 16.38 -1.96
C SER A 32 -2.10 17.78 -2.06
N ASP A 33 -2.32 18.60 -1.04
CA ASP A 33 -1.72 19.93 -0.92
C ASP A 33 -0.18 19.89 -0.74
N ALA A 34 0.37 18.73 -0.37
CA ALA A 34 1.79 18.54 -0.13
C ALA A 34 2.59 18.13 -1.38
N LEU A 35 1.91 17.86 -2.50
CA LEU A 35 2.51 17.41 -3.75
C LEU A 35 2.31 18.46 -4.84
N ASN A 36 3.40 18.81 -5.53
CA ASN A 36 3.31 19.61 -6.76
C ASN A 36 3.44 18.71 -8.00
N ILE A 37 3.04 19.25 -9.16
CA ILE A 37 3.01 18.48 -10.41
C ILE A 37 4.36 17.87 -10.79
N ASN A 38 5.47 18.60 -10.58
CA ASN A 38 6.81 18.10 -10.88
C ASN A 38 7.19 16.91 -9.98
N THR A 39 6.81 16.98 -8.70
CA THR A 39 7.02 15.90 -7.72
C THR A 39 6.22 14.66 -8.11
N VAL A 40 4.94 14.84 -8.44
CA VAL A 40 4.07 13.74 -8.89
C VAL A 40 4.64 13.08 -10.15
N GLN A 41 5.03 13.86 -11.16
CA GLN A 41 5.61 13.33 -12.39
C GLN A 41 6.94 12.62 -12.16
N ALA A 42 7.81 13.14 -11.29
CA ALA A 42 9.05 12.46 -10.92
C ALA A 42 8.79 11.15 -10.17
N SER A 43 7.84 11.14 -9.23
CA SER A 43 7.41 9.94 -8.52
C SER A 43 6.86 8.89 -9.48
N LEU A 44 5.92 9.26 -10.37
CA LEU A 44 5.33 8.35 -11.36
C LEU A 44 6.38 7.73 -12.29
N ARG A 45 7.34 8.52 -12.79
CA ARG A 45 8.44 7.98 -13.60
C ARG A 45 9.26 6.93 -12.84
N SER A 46 9.57 7.19 -11.57
CA SER A 46 10.30 6.23 -10.73
C SER A 46 9.46 5.00 -10.37
N LEU A 47 8.15 5.16 -10.17
CA LEU A 47 7.22 4.08 -9.86
C LEU A 47 6.96 3.16 -11.07
N ILE A 48 7.01 3.72 -12.28
CA ILE A 48 7.00 2.91 -13.50
C ILE A 48 8.31 2.14 -13.63
N ALA A 49 9.45 2.81 -13.42
CA ALA A 49 10.76 2.18 -13.55
C ALA A 49 11.00 1.03 -12.55
N ASN A 50 10.29 1.01 -11.41
CA ASN A 50 10.36 -0.07 -10.43
C ASN A 50 9.15 -1.02 -10.46
N HIS A 51 8.29 -0.91 -11.47
CA HIS A 51 7.09 -1.73 -11.67
C HIS A 51 6.08 -1.70 -10.51
N SER A 52 5.98 -0.56 -9.81
CA SER A 52 4.92 -0.34 -8.80
C SER A 52 3.66 0.27 -9.40
N VAL A 53 3.78 0.95 -10.53
CA VAL A 53 2.70 1.62 -11.27
C VAL A 53 2.91 1.37 -12.76
N GLU A 54 1.82 1.33 -13.52
CA GLU A 54 1.87 1.29 -14.98
C GLU A 54 1.00 2.38 -15.61
N VAL A 55 1.20 2.61 -16.90
CA VAL A 55 0.34 3.48 -17.69
C VAL A 55 -0.88 2.66 -18.08
N ALA A 56 -2.06 3.09 -17.62
CA ALA A 56 -3.31 2.40 -17.94
C ALA A 56 -3.82 2.78 -19.34
N ASP A 57 -3.80 4.08 -19.66
CA ASP A 57 -4.26 4.58 -20.96
C ASP A 57 -3.68 5.97 -21.28
N ILE A 58 -3.91 6.43 -22.51
CA ILE A 58 -3.67 7.78 -22.99
C ILE A 58 -5.01 8.52 -23.11
N VAL A 59 -5.25 9.48 -22.22
CA VAL A 59 -6.52 10.21 -22.07
C VAL A 59 -6.33 11.72 -22.16
N TYR A 60 -7.43 12.48 -22.29
CA TYR A 60 -7.38 13.94 -22.23
C TYR A 60 -7.51 14.47 -20.80
N SER A 61 -6.62 15.38 -20.41
CA SER A 61 -6.74 16.23 -19.22
C SER A 61 -6.99 17.66 -19.68
N GLY A 62 -8.26 18.04 -19.82
CA GLY A 62 -8.64 19.27 -20.53
C GLY A 62 -8.40 19.08 -22.03
N THR A 63 -7.57 19.91 -22.64
CA THR A 63 -7.19 19.82 -24.06
C THR A 63 -5.90 19.05 -24.31
N VAL A 64 -5.19 18.66 -23.24
CA VAL A 64 -3.87 18.02 -23.33
C VAL A 64 -4.01 16.50 -23.27
N LEU A 65 -3.41 15.82 -24.24
CA LEU A 65 -3.28 14.36 -24.23
C LEU A 65 -2.23 13.94 -23.19
N THR A 66 -2.59 13.06 -22.26
CA THR A 66 -1.78 12.67 -21.11
C THR A 66 -1.95 11.20 -20.77
N ARG A 67 -1.08 10.67 -19.90
CA ARG A 67 -1.15 9.31 -19.38
C ARG A 67 -2.01 9.26 -18.12
N SER A 68 -2.84 8.24 -18.00
CA SER A 68 -3.42 7.79 -16.74
C SER A 68 -2.61 6.63 -16.16
N TYR A 69 -2.64 6.49 -14.84
CA TYR A 69 -1.78 5.58 -14.09
C TYR A 69 -2.60 4.74 -13.12
N THR A 70 -2.23 3.46 -13.01
CA THR A 70 -2.84 2.50 -12.07
C THR A 70 -1.76 1.79 -11.26
N PRO A 71 -1.97 1.49 -9.97
CA PRO A 71 -1.02 0.72 -9.19
C PRO A 71 -0.98 -0.73 -9.69
N VAL A 72 0.22 -1.29 -9.78
CA VAL A 72 0.44 -2.71 -10.13
C VAL A 72 0.58 -3.56 -8.87
N ILE A 73 1.12 -2.97 -7.80
CA ILE A 73 1.22 -3.60 -6.48
C ILE A 73 0.09 -3.13 -5.59
N THR A 74 -0.44 -4.02 -4.77
CA THR A 74 -1.44 -3.69 -3.74
C THR A 74 -0.78 -3.02 -2.53
N ARG A 75 -1.60 -2.39 -1.69
CA ARG A 75 -1.15 -1.78 -0.43
C ARG A 75 -0.60 -2.86 0.50
N GLU A 76 -1.25 -4.01 0.53
CA GLU A 76 -0.94 -5.18 1.35
C GLU A 76 0.41 -5.78 0.93
N GLU A 77 0.63 -6.02 -0.36
CA GLU A 77 1.92 -6.52 -0.87
C GLU A 77 3.07 -5.56 -0.57
N TYR A 78 2.84 -4.25 -0.68
CA TYR A 78 3.85 -3.25 -0.34
C TYR A 78 4.14 -3.25 1.17
N PHE A 79 3.10 -3.34 2.00
CA PHE A 79 3.23 -3.39 3.45
C PHE A 79 3.98 -4.65 3.88
N ASP A 80 3.61 -5.83 3.39
CA ASP A 80 4.24 -7.11 3.71
C ASP A 80 5.71 -7.12 3.34
N SER A 81 6.05 -6.66 2.13
CA SER A 81 7.46 -6.58 1.70
C SER A 81 8.26 -5.59 2.53
N THR A 82 7.70 -4.42 2.86
CA THR A 82 8.35 -3.42 3.71
C THR A 82 8.49 -3.93 5.15
N TYR A 83 7.49 -4.64 5.65
CA TYR A 83 7.48 -5.23 6.98
C TYR A 83 8.57 -6.29 7.13
N THR A 84 8.64 -7.24 6.18
CA THR A 84 9.69 -8.27 6.17
C THR A 84 11.09 -7.66 6.03
N ASP A 85 11.23 -6.57 5.27
CA ASP A 85 12.51 -5.84 5.14
C ASP A 85 12.95 -5.20 6.47
N ILE A 86 12.02 -4.59 7.21
CA ILE A 86 12.33 -3.88 8.48
C ILE A 86 12.53 -4.85 9.65
N PHE A 87 11.64 -5.84 9.80
CA PHE A 87 11.60 -6.70 11.00
C PHE A 87 12.17 -8.11 10.75
N GLY A 88 12.53 -8.44 9.51
CA GLY A 88 12.98 -9.79 9.12
C GLY A 88 11.92 -10.85 9.42
N ASN A 89 12.37 -12.08 9.68
CA ASN A 89 11.53 -13.14 10.27
C ASN A 89 11.44 -13.02 11.82
N GLY A 90 11.87 -11.89 12.39
CA GLY A 90 11.88 -11.62 13.82
C GLY A 90 10.47 -11.53 14.42
N LYS A 91 10.42 -11.46 15.76
CA LYS A 91 9.20 -11.65 16.57
C LYS A 91 8.08 -10.65 16.19
N LYS A 92 7.20 -11.08 15.29
CA LYS A 92 5.95 -10.39 14.91
C LYS A 92 5.08 -10.05 16.11
N SER A 93 5.20 -10.83 17.19
CA SER A 93 4.47 -10.67 18.43
C SER A 93 4.62 -9.30 19.08
N THR A 94 5.78 -8.62 18.96
CA THR A 94 5.96 -7.30 19.59
C THR A 94 5.14 -6.22 18.90
N LEU A 95 5.07 -6.24 17.56
CA LEU A 95 4.20 -5.32 16.83
C LEU A 95 2.73 -5.62 17.11
N ILE A 96 2.36 -6.90 17.11
CA ILE A 96 0.97 -7.33 17.39
C ILE A 96 0.56 -6.93 18.81
N ALA A 97 1.45 -7.05 19.80
CA ALA A 97 1.18 -6.61 21.16
C ALA A 97 0.90 -5.10 21.23
N SER A 98 1.74 -4.28 20.59
CA SER A 98 1.47 -2.83 20.49
C SER A 98 0.18 -2.52 19.72
N LEU A 99 -0.17 -3.36 18.73
CA LEU A 99 -1.47 -3.51 18.08
C LEU A 99 -2.63 -3.49 19.07
N ILE A 100 -2.63 -4.57 19.86
CA ILE A 100 -3.65 -4.92 20.85
C ILE A 100 -3.72 -3.87 21.96
N ASP A 101 -2.59 -3.39 22.46
CA ASP A 101 -2.53 -2.39 23.54
C ASP A 101 -3.18 -1.06 23.14
N GLY A 102 -3.18 -0.73 21.85
CA GLY A 102 -3.82 0.48 21.31
C GLY A 102 -5.28 0.30 20.91
N GLU A 103 -5.80 -0.92 20.88
CA GLU A 103 -7.18 -1.19 20.51
C GLU A 103 -8.13 -0.83 21.66
N THR A 104 -9.22 -0.16 21.32
CA THR A 104 -10.22 0.33 22.29
C THR A 104 -11.58 -0.31 22.08
N ASN A 105 -11.78 -1.01 20.97
CA ASN A 105 -12.99 -1.73 20.65
C ASN A 105 -12.87 -3.22 21.09
N PRO A 106 -13.63 -3.67 22.10
CA PRO A 106 -13.61 -5.06 22.54
C PRO A 106 -14.02 -6.05 21.44
N ASP A 107 -14.95 -5.69 20.55
CA ASP A 107 -15.42 -6.58 19.49
C ASP A 107 -14.31 -6.91 18.48
N GLU A 108 -13.40 -5.96 18.23
CA GLU A 108 -12.23 -6.18 17.36
C GLU A 108 -11.23 -7.13 18.03
N LEU A 109 -11.04 -7.02 19.34
CA LEU A 109 -10.19 -7.93 20.11
C LEU A 109 -10.73 -9.36 20.10
N ASP A 110 -12.05 -9.53 20.26
CA ASP A 110 -12.71 -10.84 20.16
C ASP A 110 -12.56 -11.44 18.75
N TYR A 111 -12.69 -10.62 17.71
CA TYR A 111 -12.43 -11.06 16.33
C TYR A 111 -10.99 -11.55 16.13
N LEU A 112 -10.00 -10.79 16.64
CA LEU A 112 -8.58 -11.16 16.57
C LEU A 112 -8.28 -12.45 17.35
N GLU A 113 -8.86 -12.62 18.55
CA GLU A 113 -8.71 -13.85 19.33
C GLU A 113 -9.24 -15.07 18.56
N ASN A 114 -10.43 -14.96 17.97
CA ASN A 114 -11.03 -16.01 17.15
C ASN A 114 -10.16 -16.37 15.94
N LEU A 115 -9.58 -15.38 15.26
CA LEU A 115 -8.69 -15.60 14.12
C LEU A 115 -7.43 -16.39 14.54
N ILE A 116 -6.84 -16.03 15.69
CA ILE A 116 -5.68 -16.74 16.25
C ILE A 116 -6.06 -18.17 16.65
N ALA A 117 -7.20 -18.36 17.31
CA ALA A 117 -7.70 -19.67 17.72
C ALA A 117 -7.93 -20.59 16.52
N GLN A 118 -8.59 -20.09 15.47
CA GLN A 118 -8.81 -20.82 14.23
C GLN A 118 -7.49 -21.24 13.58
N ARG A 119 -6.51 -20.32 13.50
CA ARG A 119 -5.20 -20.64 12.90
C ARG A 119 -4.45 -21.71 13.69
N LYS A 120 -4.46 -21.64 15.03
CA LYS A 120 -3.86 -22.68 15.89
C LYS A 120 -4.51 -24.03 15.67
N HIS A 121 -5.83 -24.08 15.60
CA HIS A 121 -6.59 -25.32 15.37
C HIS A 121 -6.26 -25.98 14.01
N VAL A 122 -6.09 -25.19 12.94
CA VAL A 122 -5.67 -25.71 11.63
C VAL A 122 -4.27 -26.35 11.71
N LEU A 123 -3.34 -25.71 12.44
CA LEU A 123 -1.98 -26.22 12.58
C LEU A 123 -1.91 -27.48 13.45
N THR A 124 -2.70 -27.58 14.50
CA THR A 124 -2.68 -28.76 15.41
C THR A 124 -3.47 -29.95 14.88
N LYS A 125 -4.45 -29.74 13.96
CA LYS A 125 -5.18 -30.84 13.31
C LYS A 125 -4.57 -31.32 11.99
N GLY A 126 -3.70 -30.53 11.36
CA GLY A 126 -3.01 -30.89 10.11
C GLY A 126 -1.77 -31.79 10.28
N GLU A 127 -1.42 -32.19 11.50
CA GLU A 127 -0.29 -33.09 11.84
C GLU A 127 -0.71 -34.56 12.05
N LYS A 128 -1.83 -35.00 11.46
CA LYS A 128 -2.23 -36.42 11.44
C LYS A 128 -2.36 -36.96 10.04
#